data_AF-A0A353RKQ3-F1
#
_entry.id   AF-A0A353RKQ3-F1
#
_cell.length_a   1.000
_cell.length_b   1.000
_cell.length_c   1.000
_cell.angle_alpha   90.00
_cell.angle_beta   90.00
_cell.angle_gamma   90.00
#
_symmetry.space_group_name_H-M   'P 1'
#
loop_
_entity.id
_entity.type
_entity.pdbx_description
1 polymer ?
#
loop_
_entity_poly.entity_id
_entity_poly.type
_entity_poly.pdbx_seq_one_letter_code
_entity_poly.pdbx_strand_id
1 'polypeptide(L)'
;MNNHKLLSIVALIFGAVSFITCNSNNKKEPAIVDERRPKNFASDNEFLDFIQKKHLNYMWDGAEPTSGLAPERIHIDGIYPQNDADVITTGGSGFGIAGLVVGIERGFVQRTEGVARLHQITDYLASADRFHGVWPHWLHGPSGKVKPFSKKDNGGDLVESAFLMQGLLIVREYFKNGNENEKLLAEKIDILWREMDWTWYLNGQDV
;
A
#
# COMPACT_ATOMS: atom_id res chain seq x y z
N MET A 1 -40.79 -16.00 65.10
CA MET A 1 -41.06 -14.57 64.86
C MET A 1 -40.01 -14.02 63.90
N ASN A 2 -40.41 -13.90 62.62
CA ASN A 2 -39.93 -13.00 61.57
C ASN A 2 -38.50 -13.11 61.02
N ASN A 3 -38.26 -14.18 60.26
CA ASN A 3 -37.22 -14.33 59.22
C ASN A 3 -37.48 -13.47 57.95
N HIS A 4 -38.26 -12.39 58.05
CA HIS A 4 -38.60 -11.52 56.91
C HIS A 4 -37.99 -10.12 56.99
N LYS A 5 -37.27 -9.78 58.06
CA LYS A 5 -36.62 -8.45 58.20
C LYS A 5 -35.12 -8.43 57.95
N LEU A 6 -34.46 -9.59 57.88
CA LEU A 6 -33.02 -9.66 57.61
C LEU A 6 -32.66 -9.90 56.14
N LEU A 7 -33.60 -10.38 55.31
CA LEU A 7 -33.42 -10.43 53.85
C LEU A 7 -33.70 -9.10 53.14
N SER A 8 -34.36 -8.13 53.80
CA SER A 8 -34.71 -6.84 53.17
C SER A 8 -33.61 -5.78 53.24
N ILE A 9 -32.47 -6.05 53.90
CA ILE A 9 -31.33 -5.13 53.95
C ILE A 9 -30.25 -5.49 52.91
N VAL A 10 -30.25 -6.71 52.39
CA VAL A 10 -29.29 -7.14 51.35
C VAL A 10 -29.84 -6.94 49.92
N ALA A 11 -31.15 -6.78 49.75
CA ALA A 11 -31.77 -6.52 48.44
C ALA A 11 -31.80 -5.02 48.04
N LEU A 12 -31.38 -4.10 48.92
CA LEU A 12 -31.41 -2.65 48.68
C LEU A 12 -30.05 -2.04 48.28
N ILE A 13 -29.06 -2.88 47.96
CA ILE A 13 -27.77 -2.47 47.38
C ILE A 13 -27.65 -2.92 45.91
N PHE A 14 -28.57 -3.74 45.40
CA PHE A 14 -28.57 -4.24 44.01
C PHE A 14 -29.55 -3.52 43.08
N GLY A 15 -30.05 -2.34 43.46
CA GLY A 15 -31.07 -1.57 42.75
C GLY A 15 -30.63 -0.19 42.27
N ALA A 16 -29.34 0.02 41.99
CA ALA A 16 -28.82 1.27 41.44
C ALA A 16 -27.98 1.05 40.17
N VAL A 17 -28.30 -0.01 39.41
CA VAL A 17 -27.75 -0.23 38.06
C VAL A 17 -28.87 0.06 37.06
N SER A 18 -29.03 1.32 36.67
CA SER A 18 -29.60 1.77 35.39
C SER A 18 -29.55 3.29 35.32
N PHE A 19 -29.10 3.80 34.16
CA PHE A 19 -29.03 5.21 33.76
C PHE A 19 -27.83 6.03 34.25
N ILE A 20 -26.62 5.53 34.02
CA ILE A 20 -25.57 6.41 33.47
C ILE A 20 -25.69 6.29 31.96
N THR A 21 -26.52 7.15 31.39
CA THR A 21 -26.47 7.52 29.99
C THR A 21 -25.04 7.95 29.67
N CYS A 22 -24.31 7.15 28.90
CA CYS A 22 -23.16 7.65 28.15
C CYS A 22 -23.71 8.67 27.15
N ASN A 23 -23.85 9.92 27.58
CA ASN A 23 -23.94 11.02 26.65
C ASN A 23 -22.53 11.26 26.12
N SER A 24 -22.05 10.36 25.26
CA SER A 24 -20.99 10.71 24.33
C SER A 24 -21.61 11.72 23.37
N ASN A 25 -21.56 13.00 23.75
CA ASN A 25 -21.45 14.07 22.79
C ASN A 25 -20.14 13.85 22.03
N ASN A 26 -20.11 12.81 21.18
CA ASN A 26 -19.27 12.79 20.02
C ASN A 26 -19.82 13.92 19.17
N LYS A 27 -19.32 15.13 19.44
CA LYS A 27 -19.21 16.15 18.40
C LYS A 27 -18.56 15.38 17.25
N LYS A 28 -19.37 15.01 16.27
CA LYS A 28 -18.85 14.58 14.98
C LYS A 28 -18.01 15.77 14.57
N GLU A 29 -16.70 15.63 14.70
CA GLU A 29 -15.79 16.53 14.01
C GLU A 29 -16.31 16.60 12.58
N PRO A 30 -16.55 17.81 12.05
CA PRO A 30 -17.04 17.92 10.69
C PRO A 30 -16.06 17.15 9.83
N ALA A 31 -16.55 16.15 9.10
CA ALA A 31 -15.75 15.47 8.10
C ALA A 31 -15.08 16.57 7.29
N ILE A 32 -13.74 16.56 7.22
CA ILE A 32 -12.99 17.52 6.44
C ILE A 32 -13.56 17.41 5.02
N VAL A 33 -14.39 18.36 4.63
CA VAL A 33 -14.91 18.45 3.28
C VAL A 33 -13.71 18.89 2.47
N ASP A 34 -13.05 17.93 1.83
CA ASP A 34 -12.05 18.25 0.85
C ASP A 34 -12.77 18.98 -0.30
N GLU A 35 -12.71 20.32 -0.30
CA GLU A 35 -13.32 21.17 -1.31
C GLU A 35 -12.78 20.86 -2.73
N ARG A 36 -11.73 20.04 -2.85
CA ARG A 36 -11.16 19.58 -4.13
C ARG A 36 -11.95 18.45 -4.79
N ARG A 37 -12.97 17.87 -4.15
CA ARG A 37 -13.86 16.87 -4.78
C ARG A 37 -15.05 17.55 -5.47
N PRO A 38 -15.25 17.36 -6.79
CA PRO A 38 -16.44 17.83 -7.49
C PRO A 38 -17.72 17.23 -6.86
N LYS A 39 -18.76 18.06 -6.72
CA LYS A 39 -20.06 17.62 -6.18
C LYS A 39 -20.93 16.90 -7.22
N ASN A 40 -20.74 17.23 -8.51
CA ASN A 40 -21.48 16.68 -9.63
C ASN A 40 -20.51 16.36 -10.77
N PHE A 41 -20.87 15.37 -11.61
CA PHE A 41 -20.17 15.00 -12.84
C PHE A 41 -21.16 15.05 -14.01
N ALA A 42 -20.72 15.37 -15.22
CA ALA A 42 -21.61 15.45 -16.39
C ALA A 42 -22.04 14.06 -16.89
N SER A 43 -21.27 13.01 -16.56
CA SER A 43 -21.58 11.61 -16.90
C SER A 43 -20.88 10.62 -15.97
N ASP A 44 -21.32 9.35 -16.01
CA ASP A 44 -20.64 8.25 -15.31
C ASP A 44 -19.19 8.07 -15.77
N ASN A 45 -18.90 8.30 -17.06
CA ASN A 45 -17.53 8.21 -17.58
C ASN A 45 -16.62 9.26 -16.93
N GLU A 46 -17.08 10.51 -16.82
CA GLU A 46 -16.31 11.56 -16.17
C GLU A 46 -16.10 11.27 -14.67
N PHE A 47 -17.12 10.71 -14.02
CA PHE A 47 -17.00 10.28 -12.62
C PHE A 47 -15.98 9.15 -12.45
N LEU A 48 -15.99 8.15 -13.34
CA LEU A 48 -15.04 7.04 -13.30
C LEU A 48 -13.61 7.49 -13.64
N ASP A 49 -13.43 8.39 -14.60
CA ASP A 49 -12.11 8.99 -14.90
C ASP A 49 -11.58 9.79 -13.71
N PHE A 50 -12.44 10.56 -13.03
CA PHE A 50 -12.07 11.25 -11.79
C PHE A 50 -11.63 10.26 -10.70
N ILE A 51 -12.38 9.18 -10.48
CA ILE A 51 -12.03 8.14 -9.50
C ILE A 51 -10.67 7.52 -9.85
N GLN A 52 -10.46 7.12 -11.10
CA GLN A 52 -9.21 6.50 -11.54
C GLN A 52 -8.02 7.43 -11.35
N LYS A 53 -8.14 8.69 -11.79
CA LYS A 53 -7.08 9.69 -11.64
C LYS A 53 -6.78 9.97 -10.16
N LYS A 54 -7.81 10.11 -9.31
CA LYS A 54 -7.61 10.34 -7.87
C LYS A 54 -6.98 9.15 -7.16
N HIS A 55 -7.32 7.92 -7.53
CA HIS A 55 -6.66 6.73 -6.99
C HIS A 55 -5.20 6.62 -7.45
N LEU A 56 -4.90 6.96 -8.70
CA LEU A 56 -3.54 6.97 -9.22
C LEU A 56 -2.61 7.87 -8.38
N ASN A 57 -3.12 8.98 -7.83
CA ASN A 57 -2.33 9.89 -6.99
C ASN A 57 -1.74 9.21 -5.75
N TYR A 58 -2.29 8.09 -5.26
CA TYR A 58 -1.65 7.32 -4.19
C TYR A 58 -0.25 6.85 -4.61
N MET A 59 -0.11 6.41 -5.86
CA MET A 59 1.15 5.94 -6.45
C MET A 59 1.96 7.05 -7.14
N TRP A 60 1.31 8.14 -7.56
CA TRP A 60 2.00 9.22 -8.26
C TRP A 60 2.53 10.28 -7.31
N ASP A 61 1.61 10.99 -6.63
CA ASP A 61 1.91 12.07 -5.69
C ASP A 61 2.30 11.54 -4.31
N GLY A 62 1.71 10.42 -3.90
CA GLY A 62 1.88 9.81 -2.58
C GLY A 62 3.04 8.82 -2.48
N ALA A 63 3.74 8.52 -3.58
CA ALA A 63 4.88 7.61 -3.55
C ALA A 63 5.99 8.11 -2.61
N GLU A 64 6.71 7.18 -2.00
CA GLU A 64 7.90 7.51 -1.23
C GLU A 64 8.97 8.10 -2.17
N PRO A 65 9.54 9.28 -1.89
CA PRO A 65 10.27 10.07 -2.87
C PRO A 65 11.59 9.45 -3.33
N THR A 66 12.23 8.60 -2.52
CA THR A 66 13.51 7.97 -2.84
C THR A 66 13.32 6.80 -3.79
N SER A 67 12.41 5.89 -3.44
CA SER A 67 12.12 4.66 -4.17
C SER A 67 11.18 4.85 -5.35
N GLY A 68 10.29 5.85 -5.26
CA GLY A 68 9.15 5.98 -6.17
C GLY A 68 8.09 4.88 -5.98
N LEU A 69 8.21 4.05 -4.94
CA LEU A 69 7.31 2.95 -4.61
C LEU A 69 6.14 3.40 -3.72
N ALA A 70 5.12 2.55 -3.61
CA ALA A 70 3.93 2.82 -2.82
C ALA A 70 4.25 2.70 -1.31
N PRO A 71 3.99 3.74 -0.49
CA PRO A 71 4.01 3.56 0.95
C PRO A 71 2.93 2.57 1.37
N GLU A 72 3.18 1.85 2.46
CA GLU A 72 2.21 0.92 3.08
C GLU A 72 0.91 1.65 3.45
N ARG A 73 1.01 2.89 3.91
CA ARG A 73 -0.13 3.70 4.33
C ARG A 73 0.14 5.18 4.11
N ILE A 74 -0.91 5.91 3.79
CA ILE A 74 -0.91 7.38 3.80
C ILE A 74 -2.01 7.85 4.74
N HIS A 75 -1.62 8.49 5.84
CA HIS A 75 -2.55 9.11 6.78
C HIS A 75 -2.62 10.61 6.50
N ILE A 76 -3.80 11.10 6.12
CA ILE A 76 -4.01 12.51 5.72
C ILE A 76 -3.88 13.47 6.91
N ASP A 77 -4.08 12.99 8.14
CA ASP A 77 -3.84 13.75 9.37
C ASP A 77 -2.36 13.83 9.76
N GLY A 78 -1.48 13.10 9.06
CA GLY A 78 -0.05 13.03 9.33
C GLY A 78 0.33 12.24 10.60
N ILE A 79 -0.61 11.54 11.24
CA ILE A 79 -0.36 10.81 12.48
C ILE A 79 -0.01 9.35 12.17
N TYR A 80 1.25 8.96 12.38
CA TYR A 80 1.71 7.58 12.17
C TYR A 80 2.12 6.95 13.51
N PRO A 81 1.24 6.18 14.18
CA PRO A 81 1.54 5.60 15.49
C PRO A 81 2.77 4.68 15.53
N GLN A 82 3.14 4.11 14.38
CA GLN A 82 4.31 3.24 14.22
C GLN A 82 5.52 3.97 13.62
N ASN A 83 5.44 5.30 13.41
CA ASN A 83 6.47 6.12 12.76
C ASN A 83 6.97 5.50 11.43
N ASP A 84 6.03 5.09 10.58
CA ASP A 84 6.29 4.26 9.39
C ASP A 84 5.74 4.87 8.10
N ALA A 85 5.65 6.19 8.03
CA ALA A 85 5.19 6.90 6.84
C ALA A 85 6.05 6.66 5.59
N ASP A 86 7.33 6.35 5.80
CA ASP A 86 8.34 6.11 4.77
C ASP A 86 8.51 4.62 4.42
N VAL A 87 7.72 3.74 5.04
CA VAL A 87 7.77 2.31 4.78
C VAL A 87 6.98 2.01 3.52
N ILE A 88 7.61 1.33 2.57
CA ILE A 88 6.98 0.89 1.33
C ILE A 88 6.58 -0.57 1.44
N THR A 89 5.51 -0.93 0.72
CA THR A 89 5.04 -2.31 0.54
C THR A 89 5.40 -2.81 -0.86
N THR A 90 5.98 -4.01 -0.95
CA THR A 90 6.42 -4.55 -2.25
C THR A 90 5.25 -5.02 -3.09
N GLY A 91 4.33 -5.84 -2.57
CA GLY A 91 3.18 -6.29 -3.34
C GLY A 91 2.20 -5.17 -3.66
N GLY A 92 1.92 -4.29 -2.70
CA GLY A 92 1.10 -3.09 -2.94
C GLY A 92 1.70 -2.17 -4.02
N SER A 93 3.03 -2.07 -4.08
CA SER A 93 3.71 -1.35 -5.16
C SER A 93 3.55 -2.02 -6.52
N GLY A 94 3.45 -3.35 -6.59
CA GLY A 94 3.14 -4.07 -7.83
C GLY A 94 1.84 -3.60 -8.48
N PHE A 95 0.79 -3.41 -7.67
CA PHE A 95 -0.48 -2.86 -8.15
C PHE A 95 -0.34 -1.42 -8.63
N GLY A 96 0.39 -0.59 -7.87
CA GLY A 96 0.67 0.79 -8.23
C GLY A 96 1.43 0.91 -9.56
N ILE A 97 2.46 0.08 -9.76
CA ILE A 97 3.26 0.02 -10.99
C ILE A 97 2.39 -0.31 -12.21
N ALA A 98 1.47 -1.27 -12.10
CA ALA A 98 0.49 -1.53 -13.16
C ALA A 98 -0.42 -0.30 -13.40
N GLY A 99 -0.83 0.39 -12.33
CA GLY A 99 -1.57 1.64 -12.40
C GLY A 99 -0.83 2.77 -13.12
N LEU A 100 0.51 2.84 -13.03
CA LEU A 100 1.31 3.83 -13.77
C LEU A 100 1.20 3.63 -15.28
N VAL A 101 1.17 2.39 -15.77
CA VAL A 101 0.93 2.10 -17.19
C VAL A 101 -0.45 2.59 -17.63
N VAL A 102 -1.48 2.37 -16.80
CA VAL A 102 -2.84 2.90 -17.07
C VAL A 102 -2.83 4.43 -17.08
N GLY A 103 -2.11 5.07 -16.14
CA GLY A 103 -1.97 6.52 -16.08
C GLY A 103 -1.31 7.11 -17.34
N ILE A 104 -0.29 6.44 -17.86
CA ILE A 104 0.38 6.81 -19.12
C ILE A 104 -0.57 6.64 -20.30
N GLU A 105 -1.24 5.49 -20.41
CA GLU A 105 -2.15 5.18 -21.51
C GLU A 105 -3.34 6.15 -21.57
N ARG A 106 -3.87 6.54 -20.40
CA ARG A 106 -4.97 7.53 -20.31
C ARG A 106 -4.51 8.98 -20.36
N GLY A 107 -3.22 9.25 -20.49
CA GLY A 107 -2.68 10.61 -20.50
C GLY A 107 -2.87 11.36 -19.17
N PHE A 108 -3.08 10.65 -18.06
CA PHE A 108 -3.09 11.23 -16.72
C PHE A 108 -1.69 11.64 -16.27
N VAL A 109 -0.69 10.92 -16.77
CA VAL A 109 0.75 11.13 -16.57
C VAL A 109 1.41 11.22 -17.94
N GLN A 110 2.34 12.17 -18.12
CA GLN A 110 3.09 12.22 -19.37
C GLN A 110 3.99 10.99 -19.51
N ARG A 111 4.04 10.39 -20.70
CA ARG A 111 4.78 9.14 -20.93
C ARG A 111 6.25 9.22 -20.50
N THR A 112 6.92 10.33 -20.78
CA THR A 112 8.32 10.56 -20.40
C THR A 112 8.51 10.60 -18.88
N GLU A 113 7.60 11.24 -18.15
CA GLU A 113 7.61 11.27 -16.67
C GLU A 113 7.34 9.89 -16.08
N GLY A 114 6.36 9.17 -16.65
CA GLY A 114 6.03 7.80 -16.24
C GLY A 114 7.22 6.85 -16.42
N VAL A 115 7.90 6.91 -17.57
CA VAL A 115 9.11 6.11 -17.83
C VAL A 115 10.24 6.48 -16.86
N ALA A 116 10.43 7.77 -16.55
CA ALA A 116 11.42 8.20 -15.57
C ALA A 116 11.14 7.66 -14.16
N ARG A 117 9.87 7.70 -13.71
CA ARG A 117 9.45 7.09 -12.43
C ARG A 117 9.69 5.58 -12.43
N LEU A 118 9.41 4.90 -13.53
CA LEU A 118 9.62 3.45 -13.62
C LEU A 118 11.11 3.07 -13.59
N HIS A 119 11.99 3.88 -14.20
CA HIS A 119 13.44 3.70 -14.03
C HIS A 119 13.87 3.86 -12.58
N GLN A 120 13.43 4.93 -11.91
CA GLN A 120 13.70 5.14 -10.48
C GLN A 120 13.30 3.91 -9.65
N ILE A 121 12.10 3.39 -9.88
CA ILE A 121 11.60 2.17 -9.20
C ILE A 121 12.51 0.97 -9.49
N THR A 122 12.85 0.70 -10.75
CA THR A 122 13.68 -0.46 -11.08
C THR A 122 15.10 -0.37 -10.53
N ASP A 123 15.68 0.84 -10.51
CA ASP A 123 17.02 1.08 -9.97
C ASP A 123 17.03 0.95 -8.44
N TYR A 124 15.97 1.43 -7.79
CA TYR A 124 15.76 1.20 -6.36
C TYR A 124 15.64 -0.30 -6.03
N LEU A 125 14.77 -1.03 -6.73
CA LEU A 125 14.53 -2.45 -6.48
C LEU A 125 15.78 -3.31 -6.72
N ALA A 126 16.64 -2.93 -7.67
CA ALA A 126 17.91 -3.59 -7.93
C ALA A 126 18.92 -3.44 -6.77
N SER A 127 18.83 -2.35 -6.00
CA SER A 127 19.74 -2.03 -4.89
C SER A 127 19.17 -2.37 -3.50
N ALA A 128 17.86 -2.57 -3.40
CA ALA A 128 17.19 -2.95 -2.15
C ALA A 128 17.56 -4.37 -1.69
N ASP A 129 17.34 -4.64 -0.40
CA ASP A 129 17.55 -5.95 0.19
C ASP A 129 16.69 -7.00 -0.53
N ARG A 130 17.33 -8.09 -0.94
CA ARG A 130 16.73 -9.27 -1.55
C ARG A 130 17.28 -10.53 -0.90
N PHE A 131 16.44 -11.56 -0.82
CA PHE A 131 16.75 -12.85 -0.22
C PHE A 131 16.49 -13.91 -1.30
N HIS A 132 17.55 -14.47 -1.87
CA HIS A 132 17.43 -15.36 -3.04
C HIS A 132 16.64 -14.70 -4.20
N GLY A 133 16.93 -13.42 -4.45
CA GLY A 133 16.27 -12.63 -5.49
C GLY A 133 14.85 -12.14 -5.15
N VAL A 134 14.29 -12.53 -4.00
CA VAL A 134 12.94 -12.19 -3.56
C VAL A 134 12.99 -11.02 -2.58
N TRP A 135 12.12 -10.01 -2.76
CA TRP A 135 12.04 -8.86 -1.87
C TRP A 135 11.24 -9.18 -0.60
N PRO A 136 11.52 -8.49 0.52
CA PRO A 136 10.69 -8.61 1.72
C PRO A 136 9.31 -7.97 1.53
N HIS A 137 8.42 -8.23 2.48
CA HIS A 137 7.10 -7.59 2.54
C HIS A 137 7.20 -6.05 2.61
N TRP A 138 8.06 -5.56 3.51
CA TRP A 138 8.31 -4.14 3.72
C TRP A 138 9.78 -3.77 3.59
N LEU A 139 10.01 -2.60 3.01
CA LEU A 139 11.30 -1.93 2.96
C LEU A 139 11.18 -0.55 3.61
N HIS A 140 12.22 -0.12 4.29
CA HIS A 140 12.41 1.29 4.61
C HIS A 140 12.71 2.03 3.29
N GLY A 141 11.77 2.86 2.83
CA GLY A 141 11.86 3.57 1.56
C GLY A 141 13.21 4.27 1.34
N PRO A 142 13.69 5.10 2.28
CA PRO A 142 14.94 5.85 2.09
C PRO A 142 16.21 4.99 1.97
N SER A 143 16.21 3.76 2.51
CA SER A 143 17.44 2.95 2.61
C SER A 143 17.43 1.66 1.80
N GLY A 144 16.26 1.20 1.36
CA GLY A 144 16.12 -0.11 0.72
C GLY A 144 16.38 -1.28 1.66
N LYS A 145 16.39 -1.06 2.99
CA LYS A 145 16.60 -2.11 3.98
C LYS A 145 15.30 -2.73 4.45
N VAL A 146 15.33 -4.04 4.70
CA VAL A 146 14.15 -4.77 5.20
C VAL A 146 13.64 -4.12 6.49
N LYS A 147 12.35 -3.80 6.51
CA LYS A 147 11.61 -3.61 7.75
C LYS A 147 10.89 -4.92 8.04
N PRO A 148 11.24 -5.65 9.12
CA PRO A 148 10.57 -6.89 9.44
C PRO A 148 9.05 -6.68 9.62
N PHE A 149 8.23 -7.46 8.93
CA PHE A 149 6.77 -7.47 9.09
C PHE A 149 6.39 -8.09 10.45
N SER A 150 7.19 -9.04 10.91
CA SER A 150 7.15 -9.58 12.27
C SER A 150 8.56 -10.00 12.71
N LYS A 151 8.72 -10.48 13.95
CA LYS A 151 10.03 -10.91 14.47
C LYS A 151 10.73 -11.97 13.60
N LYS A 152 9.97 -12.87 12.96
CA LYS A 152 10.51 -13.95 12.10
C LYS A 152 10.30 -13.69 10.61
N ASP A 153 9.55 -12.65 10.28
CA ASP A 153 9.28 -12.26 8.90
C ASP A 153 10.16 -11.05 8.58
N ASN A 154 11.44 -11.35 8.36
CA ASN A 154 12.53 -10.39 8.13
C ASN A 154 13.39 -10.77 6.91
N GLY A 155 12.85 -11.64 6.05
CA GLY A 155 13.48 -12.14 4.83
C GLY A 155 12.61 -11.85 3.61
N GLY A 156 12.78 -12.62 2.53
CA GLY A 156 11.98 -12.43 1.32
C GLY A 156 10.58 -13.01 1.46
N ASP A 157 9.58 -12.25 1.03
CA ASP A 157 8.18 -12.63 0.94
C ASP A 157 7.84 -12.95 -0.51
N LEU A 158 7.62 -14.24 -0.80
CA LEU A 158 7.40 -14.72 -2.16
C LEU A 158 6.05 -14.28 -2.73
N VAL A 159 5.02 -14.11 -1.88
CA VAL A 159 3.68 -13.70 -2.31
C VAL A 159 3.70 -12.24 -2.71
N GLU A 160 4.25 -11.38 -1.85
CA GLU A 160 4.38 -9.95 -2.14
C GLU A 160 5.28 -9.70 -3.35
N SER A 161 6.38 -10.45 -3.46
CA SER A 161 7.27 -10.37 -4.63
C SER A 161 6.58 -10.84 -5.91
N ALA A 162 5.66 -11.80 -5.85
CA ALA A 162 4.87 -12.22 -7.02
C ALA A 162 3.92 -11.11 -7.48
N PHE A 163 3.26 -10.41 -6.56
CA PHE A 163 2.44 -9.24 -6.91
C PHE A 163 3.27 -8.09 -7.49
N LEU A 164 4.43 -7.81 -6.88
CA LEU A 164 5.39 -6.83 -7.40
C LEU A 164 5.80 -7.16 -8.83
N MET A 165 6.23 -8.39 -9.04
CA MET A 165 6.74 -8.85 -10.32
C MET A 165 5.65 -8.91 -11.39
N GLN A 166 4.41 -9.23 -11.03
CA GLN A 166 3.27 -9.11 -11.95
C GLN A 166 3.16 -7.68 -12.52
N GLY A 167 3.26 -6.66 -11.67
CA GLY A 167 3.26 -5.25 -12.09
C GLY A 167 4.45 -4.90 -13.00
N LEU A 168 5.65 -5.34 -12.62
CA LEU A 168 6.85 -5.11 -13.41
C LEU A 168 6.79 -5.79 -14.79
N LEU A 169 6.28 -7.02 -14.88
CA LEU A 169 6.14 -7.71 -16.17
C LEU A 169 5.14 -7.01 -17.09
N ILE A 170 4.07 -6.40 -16.56
CA ILE A 170 3.19 -5.53 -17.35
C ILE A 170 3.97 -4.37 -17.97
N VAL A 171 4.82 -3.71 -17.17
CA VAL A 171 5.70 -2.61 -17.64
C VAL A 171 6.66 -3.10 -18.71
N ARG A 172 7.34 -4.24 -18.48
CA ARG A 172 8.26 -4.85 -19.45
C ARG A 172 7.56 -5.05 -20.80
N GLU A 173 6.40 -5.69 -20.80
CA GLU A 173 5.66 -5.99 -22.03
C GLU A 173 5.14 -4.73 -22.73
N TYR A 174 4.74 -3.70 -21.96
CA TYR A 174 4.27 -2.43 -22.51
C TYR A 174 5.40 -1.64 -23.21
N PHE A 175 6.64 -1.73 -22.71
CA PHE A 175 7.77 -0.93 -23.19
C PHE A 175 8.80 -1.68 -24.07
N LYS A 176 8.77 -3.02 -24.15
CA LYS A 176 9.77 -3.83 -24.88
C LYS A 176 10.00 -3.46 -26.35
N ASN A 177 9.01 -2.85 -27.00
CA ASN A 177 9.07 -2.43 -28.41
C ASN A 177 9.14 -0.90 -28.57
N GLY A 178 9.36 -0.17 -27.47
CA GLY A 178 9.41 1.28 -27.42
C GLY A 178 10.71 1.87 -27.97
N ASN A 179 10.99 3.11 -27.55
CA ASN A 179 12.27 3.77 -27.84
C ASN A 179 13.43 3.14 -27.04
N GLU A 180 14.67 3.61 -27.27
CA GLU A 180 15.87 3.05 -26.62
C GLU A 180 15.80 3.09 -25.09
N ASN A 181 15.31 4.20 -24.50
CA ASN A 181 15.18 4.34 -23.06
C ASN A 181 14.13 3.39 -22.47
N GLU A 182 13.01 3.22 -23.17
CA GLU A 182 11.93 2.28 -22.80
C GLU A 182 12.38 0.80 -22.92
N LYS A 183 13.17 0.47 -23.93
CA LYS A 183 13.78 -0.86 -24.07
C LYS A 183 14.75 -1.15 -22.93
N LEU A 184 15.58 -0.17 -22.56
CA LEU A 184 16.48 -0.29 -21.41
C LEU A 184 15.69 -0.54 -20.11
N LEU A 185 14.54 0.11 -19.91
CA LEU A 185 13.65 -0.16 -18.79
C LEU A 185 13.17 -1.62 -18.79
N ALA A 186 12.70 -2.11 -19.95
CA ALA A 186 12.25 -3.49 -20.09
C ALA A 186 13.38 -4.51 -19.82
N GLU A 187 14.60 -4.21 -20.25
CA GLU A 187 15.79 -5.04 -19.98
C GLU A 187 16.13 -5.09 -18.48
N LYS A 188 16.12 -3.94 -17.78
CA LYS A 188 16.32 -3.90 -16.32
C LYS A 188 15.31 -4.79 -15.59
N ILE A 189 14.05 -4.75 -16.00
CA ILE A 189 13.00 -5.59 -15.43
C ILE A 189 13.23 -7.07 -15.73
N ASP A 190 13.67 -7.42 -16.95
CA ASP A 190 13.94 -8.82 -17.30
C ASP A 190 15.09 -9.40 -16.46
N ILE A 191 16.10 -8.59 -16.14
CA ILE A 191 17.18 -8.99 -15.23
C ILE A 191 16.61 -9.27 -13.84
N LEU A 192 15.84 -8.34 -13.27
CA LEU A 192 15.21 -8.52 -11.96
C LEU A 192 14.32 -9.77 -11.90
N TRP A 193 13.53 -10.03 -12.95
CA TRP A 193 12.70 -11.22 -13.08
C TRP A 193 13.52 -12.51 -13.04
N ARG A 194 14.61 -12.57 -13.80
CA ARG A 194 15.46 -13.77 -13.90
C ARG A 194 16.29 -14.04 -12.67
N GLU A 195 16.58 -13.02 -11.88
CA GLU A 195 17.33 -13.14 -10.62
C GLU A 195 16.48 -13.71 -9.47
N MET A 196 15.16 -13.78 -9.61
CA MET A 196 14.28 -14.41 -8.61
C MET A 196 14.46 -15.93 -8.58
N ASP A 197 14.93 -16.46 -7.46
CA ASP A 197 15.09 -17.90 -7.24
C ASP A 197 13.81 -18.49 -6.59
N TRP A 198 12.80 -18.72 -7.42
CA TRP A 198 11.54 -19.35 -7.02
C TRP A 198 11.75 -20.76 -6.43
N THR A 199 12.73 -21.49 -6.96
CA THR A 199 13.03 -22.88 -6.57
C THR A 199 13.57 -22.95 -5.13
N TRP A 200 14.36 -21.96 -4.70
CA TRP A 200 14.82 -21.86 -3.31
C TRP A 200 13.68 -21.98 -2.30
N TYR A 201 12.55 -21.34 -2.60
CA TYR A 201 11.37 -21.31 -1.72
C TYR A 201 10.56 -22.60 -1.70
N LEU A 202 10.90 -23.59 -2.53
CA LEU A 202 10.35 -24.95 -2.42
C LEU A 202 10.90 -25.70 -1.19
N ASN A 203 12.00 -25.24 -0.61
CA ASN A 203 12.66 -25.91 0.51
C ASN A 203 12.92 -27.41 0.23
N GLY A 204 13.35 -27.71 -1.00
CA GLY A 204 13.62 -29.07 -1.47
C GLY A 204 12.39 -29.99 -1.57
N GLN A 205 11.18 -29.44 -1.51
CA GLN A 205 9.94 -30.20 -1.67
C GLN A 205 9.47 -30.20 -3.13
N ASP A 206 8.72 -31.24 -3.50
CA ASP A 206 7.95 -31.31 -4.74
C ASP A 206 6.53 -30.80 -4.43
N VAL A 207 6.11 -29.70 -5.07
CA VAL A 207 4.85 -28.98 -4.79
C VAL A 207 3.93 -28.92 -6.00
#